data_AF-A0A9D8BYF2-F1
#
_entry.id   AF-A0A9D8BYF2-F1
#
_cell.length_a   1.000
_cell.length_b   1.000
_cell.length_c   1.000
_cell.angle_alpha   90.00
_cell.angle_beta   90.00
_cell.angle_gamma   90.00
#
_symmetry.space_group_name_H-M   'P 1'
#
loop_
_entity.id
_entity.type
_entity.pdbx_description
1 polymer ?
#
loop_
_entity_poly.entity_id
_entity_poly.type
_entity_poly.pdbx_seq_one_letter_code
_entity_poly.pdbx_strand_id
1 'polypeptide(L)' 'MAPLVERRPEGLYCPAGDFYIDPWRPVERAVITHAHADHARGGHQHYLSHVDAAQILKTRLGGAISLQTLKYAEV' A
#
# COMPACT_ATOMS: atom_id res chain seq x y z
N MET A 1 -17.79 14.33 12.94
CA MET A 1 -16.82 14.14 11.84
C MET A 1 -16.44 12.67 11.80
N ALA A 2 -16.49 12.04 10.63
CA ALA A 2 -15.93 10.70 10.47
C ALA A 2 -14.39 10.77 10.62
N PRO A 3 -13.74 9.75 11.20
CA PRO A 3 -12.29 9.73 11.28
C PRO A 3 -11.67 9.67 9.88
N LEU A 4 -10.52 10.34 9.70
CA LEU A 4 -9.74 10.25 8.45
C LEU A 4 -9.22 8.83 8.20
N VAL A 5 -8.88 8.12 9.28
CA VAL A 5 -8.36 6.76 9.25
C VAL A 5 -9.11 5.90 10.28
N GLU A 6 -9.60 4.75 9.82
CA GLU A 6 -10.32 3.75 10.60
C GLU A 6 -9.44 2.52 10.82
N ARG A 7 -9.53 1.90 12.00
CA ARG A 7 -8.92 0.59 12.23
C ARG A 7 -9.87 -0.50 11.74
N ARG A 8 -9.38 -1.38 10.88
CA ARG A 8 -10.09 -2.57 10.38
C ARG A 8 -9.25 -3.83 10.57
N PRO A 9 -9.84 -5.03 10.47
CA PRO A 9 -9.09 -6.28 10.61
C PRO A 9 -7.93 -6.46 9.61
N GLU A 10 -7.95 -5.74 8.49
CA GLU A 10 -6.94 -5.76 7.43
C GLU A 10 -5.83 -4.73 7.64
N GLY A 11 -6.09 -3.64 8.38
CA GLY A 11 -5.16 -2.53 8.50
C GLY A 11 -5.80 -1.20 8.85
N LEU A 12 -5.07 -0.12 8.55
CA LEU A 12 -5.55 1.25 8.64
C LEU A 12 -6.24 1.63 7.32
N TYR A 13 -7.55 1.90 7.36
CA TYR A 13 -8.34 2.24 6.18
C TYR A 13 -8.62 3.74 6.11
N CYS A 14 -8.46 4.35 4.92
CA CYS A 14 -8.83 5.73 4.65
C CYS A 14 -10.10 5.77 3.80
N PRO A 15 -11.28 6.09 4.37
CA PRO A 15 -12.54 6.13 3.62
C PRO A 15 -12.55 7.15 2.49
N ALA A 16 -11.90 8.31 2.68
CA ALA A 16 -11.88 9.39 1.69
C ALA A 16 -11.09 9.04 0.42
N GLY A 17 -10.05 8.22 0.55
CA GLY A 17 -9.22 7.76 -0.57
C GLY A 17 -9.55 6.34 -1.05
N ASP A 18 -10.38 5.62 -0.29
CA ASP A 18 -10.73 4.22 -0.48
C ASP A 18 -9.51 3.31 -0.68
N PHE A 19 -8.63 3.30 0.32
CA PHE A 19 -7.43 2.45 0.35
C PHE A 19 -7.04 2.09 1.79
N TYR A 20 -6.18 1.07 1.91
CA TYR A 20 -5.53 0.71 3.16
C TYR A 20 -4.08 1.17 3.17
N ILE A 21 -3.59 1.59 4.34
CA ILE A 21 -2.20 1.97 4.59
C ILE A 21 -1.52 0.78 5.28
N ASP A 22 -0.46 0.26 4.66
CA ASP A 22 0.32 -0.88 5.13
C ASP A 22 -0.52 -2.06 5.67
N PRO A 23 -1.52 -2.55 4.91
CA PRO A 23 -2.38 -3.62 5.37
C PRO A 23 -1.62 -4.93 5.61
N TRP A 24 -2.01 -5.67 6.65
CA TRP A 24 -1.46 -6.99 6.94
C TRP A 24 -2.30 -8.16 6.41
N ARG A 25 -3.47 -7.88 5.81
CA ARG A 25 -4.31 -8.86 5.10
C ARG A 25 -4.59 -8.40 3.66
N PRO A 26 -4.88 -9.32 2.72
CA PRO A 26 -5.27 -8.98 1.36
C PRO A 26 -6.39 -7.93 1.30
N VAL A 27 -6.24 -6.94 0.41
CA VAL A 27 -7.20 -5.85 0.17
C VAL A 27 -7.16 -5.45 -1.30
N GLU A 28 -8.12 -4.61 -1.73
CA GLU A 28 -8.14 -4.10 -3.10
C GLU A 28 -7.01 -3.11 -3.38
N ARG A 29 -6.85 -2.07 -2.54
CA ARG A 29 -5.88 -0.98 -2.75
C ARG A 29 -5.01 -0.80 -1.51
N ALA A 30 -3.71 -1.08 -1.66
CA ALA A 30 -2.71 -0.95 -0.60
C ALA A 30 -1.73 0.20 -0.91
N VAL A 31 -1.67 1.18 -0.03
CA VAL A 31 -0.60 2.18 0.01
C VAL A 31 0.49 1.64 0.92
N ILE A 32 1.66 1.38 0.34
CA ILE A 32 2.84 0.91 1.07
C ILE A 32 3.73 2.12 1.37
N THR A 33 3.83 2.48 2.65
CA THR A 33 4.52 3.69 3.09
C THR A 33 6.03 3.60 2.86
N HIS A 34 6.61 2.42 3.08
CA HIS A 34 8.02 2.12 2.80
C HIS A 34 8.24 0.61 2.67
N ALA A 35 9.34 0.21 2.03
CA ALA A 35 9.55 -1.17 1.58
C ALA A 35 10.17 -2.12 2.63
N HIS A 36 9.84 -1.92 3.92
CA HIS A 36 10.18 -2.89 4.96
C HIS A 36 9.24 -4.10 4.94
N ALA A 37 9.72 -5.25 5.43
CA ALA A 37 9.03 -6.53 5.28
C ALA A 37 7.75 -6.65 6.11
N ASP A 38 7.65 -5.90 7.19
CA ASP A 38 6.46 -5.81 8.05
C ASP A 38 5.31 -5.06 7.38
N HIS A 39 5.61 -4.12 6.48
CA HIS A 39 4.64 -3.36 5.68
C HIS A 39 4.35 -3.99 4.31
N ALA A 40 5.39 -4.50 3.63
CA ALA A 40 5.28 -5.10 2.30
C ALA A 40 4.67 -6.52 2.38
N ARG A 41 3.36 -6.59 2.57
CA ARG A 41 2.58 -7.84 2.58
C ARG A 41 1.98 -8.12 1.19
N GLY A 42 1.91 -9.41 0.85
CA GLY A 42 1.42 -9.86 -0.45
C GLY A 42 -0.09 -10.17 -0.45
N GLY A 43 -0.66 -10.29 -1.65
CA GLY A 43 -2.05 -10.68 -1.87
C GLY A 43 -3.02 -9.51 -2.09
N HIS A 44 -2.57 -8.26 -2.02
CA HIS A 44 -3.38 -7.11 -2.43
C HIS A 44 -3.52 -7.06 -3.96
N GLN A 45 -4.63 -6.50 -4.47
CA GLN A 45 -4.88 -6.40 -5.91
C GLN A 45 -4.04 -5.28 -6.55
N HIS A 46 -3.95 -4.12 -5.88
CA HIS A 46 -3.19 -2.96 -6.34
C HIS A 46 -2.32 -2.39 -5.22
N TYR A 47 -1.10 -1.99 -5.59
CA TYR A 47 -0.10 -1.41 -4.69
C TYR A 47 0.23 0.00 -5.18
N LEU A 48 0.34 0.96 -4.26
CA LEU A 48 0.87 2.29 -4.49
C LEU A 48 2.04 2.54 -3.54
N SER A 49 3.15 3.07 -4.06
CA SER A 49 4.30 3.44 -3.23
C SER A 49 5.14 4.55 -3.87
N HIS A 50 6.14 5.05 -3.16
CA HIS A 50 7.13 5.95 -3.75
C HIS A 50 7.99 5.22 -4.80
N VAL A 51 8.47 5.94 -5.83
CA VAL A 51 9.33 5.37 -6.88
C VAL A 51 10.58 4.65 -6.32
N ASP A 52 11.14 5.15 -5.22
CA ASP A 52 12.34 4.57 -4.59
C ASP A 52 12.08 3.20 -3.95
N ALA A 53 10.82 2.90 -3.59
CA ALA A 53 10.43 1.62 -3.01
C ALA A 53 10.27 0.53 -4.07
N ALA A 54 10.17 0.89 -5.36
CA ALA A 54 9.65 0.01 -6.40
C ALA A 54 10.45 -1.29 -6.57
N GLN A 55 11.78 -1.20 -6.62
CA GLN A 55 12.62 -2.38 -6.81
C GLN A 55 12.58 -3.30 -5.59
N ILE A 56 12.63 -2.73 -4.38
CA ILE A 56 12.56 -3.52 -3.15
C ILE A 56 11.20 -4.24 -3.06
N LEU A 57 10.10 -3.55 -3.38
CA LEU A 57 8.76 -4.16 -3.38
C LEU A 57 8.64 -5.27 -4.41
N LYS A 58 9.12 -5.08 -5.64
CA LYS A 58 9.13 -6.14 -6.67
C LYS A 58 9.98 -7.34 -6.27
N THR A 59 11.12 -7.12 -5.61
CA THR A 59 11.94 -8.23 -5.08
C THR A 59 11.23 -8.97 -3.96
N ARG A 60 10.54 -8.27 -3.04
CA ARG A 60 9.88 -8.88 -1.88
C ARG A 60 8.56 -9.57 -2.22
N LEU A 61 7.74 -8.93 -3.04
CA LEU A 61 6.35 -9.32 -3.30
C LEU A 61 6.19 -10.08 -4.62
N GLY A 62 7.25 -10.13 -5.44
CA GLY A 62 7.25 -10.71 -6.77
C GLY A 62 7.17 -9.65 -7.86
N GLY A 63 7.89 -9.89 -8.97
CA GLY A 63 8.02 -8.91 -10.05
C GLY A 63 6.72 -8.61 -10.82
N ALA A 64 5.68 -9.43 -10.63
CA ALA A 64 4.39 -9.34 -11.33
C ALA A 64 3.29 -8.61 -10.54
N ILE A 65 3.60 -7.99 -9.39
CA ILE A 65 2.61 -7.20 -8.65
C ILE A 65 2.10 -6.01 -9.48
N SER A 66 0.81 -5.67 -9.31
CA SER A 66 0.23 -4.44 -9.86
C SER A 66 0.69 -3.25 -9.01
N LEU A 67 1.85 -2.68 -9.35
CA LEU A 67 2.47 -1.57 -8.62
C LEU A 67 2.38 -0.26 -9.41
N GLN A 68 1.64 0.70 -8.88
CA GLN A 68 1.74 2.11 -9.25
C GLN A 68 2.77 2.81 -8.36
N THR A 69 3.49 3.78 -8.92
CA THR A 69 4.43 4.60 -8.17
C THR A 69 4.23 6.08 -8.44
N LEU A 70 4.50 6.91 -7.44
CA LEU A 70 4.50 8.36 -7.56
C LEU A 70 5.77 8.94 -6.96
N LYS A 71 6.25 10.06 -7.51
CA LYS A 71 7.26 10.90 -6.85
C LYS A 71 6.59 11.81 -5.83
N TYR A 72 7.39 12.33 -4.91
CA TYR A 72 6.95 13.43 -4.07
C TYR A 72 6.45 14.61 -4.92
N ALA A 73 5.30 15.17 -4.53
CA ALA A 73 4.59 16.26 -5.22
C ALA A 73 4.08 15.96 -6.65
N GLU A 74 4.05 14.70 -7.06
CA GLU A 74 3.36 14.25 -8.28
C GLU A 74 1.86 14.07 -8.00
N VAL A 75 0.99 14.47 -8.95
CA VAL A 75 -0.49 14.43 -8.86
C VAL A 75 -1.04 13.50 -9.93
#